data_AF-A0A351DD84-F1
#
_entry.id   AF-A0A351DD84-F1
#
_cell.length_a   1.000
_cell.length_b   1.000
_cell.length_c   1.000
_cell.angle_alpha   90.00
_cell.angle_beta   90.00
_cell.angle_gamma   90.00
#
_symmetry.space_group_name_H-M   'P 1'
#
loop_
_entity.id
_entity.type
_entity.pdbx_description
1 polymer ?
#
loop_
_entity_poly.entity_id
_entity_poly.type
_entity_poly.pdbx_seq_one_letter_code
_entity_poly.pdbx_strand_id
1 'polypeptide(L)'
;MSPIPAQAAASIGGRSFDITGKVSFKSGERGVLFAYGTENSGISFFVLNDRLIIDYNAFDDHSIIESEATIPNGEVELKAEFRRLGNNGTIELFINQEPNGTIEVPLYMRMISSVGASIGFDHGSPVSELYKDSFPYSGKLEELEIQLVAREPRDLKEVQQRAENAKQ
;
A
#
# COMPACT_ATOMS: atom_id res chain seq x y z
N MET A 1 13.75 -3.07 15.70
CA MET A 1 13.66 -3.70 14.36
C MET A 1 14.59 -2.97 13.41
N SER A 2 15.13 -3.64 12.39
CA SER A 2 16.05 -3.06 11.42
C SER A 2 15.34 -2.90 10.08
N PRO A 3 15.58 -1.83 9.31
CA PRO A 3 14.99 -1.68 7.98
C PRO A 3 15.41 -2.84 7.06
N ILE A 4 14.52 -3.23 6.14
CA ILE A 4 14.76 -4.21 5.09
C ILE A 4 15.45 -3.47 3.94
N PRO A 5 16.69 -3.84 3.56
CA PRO A 5 17.37 -3.22 2.43
C PRO A 5 16.53 -3.28 1.14
N ALA A 6 16.61 -2.26 0.28
CA ALA A 6 15.77 -2.15 -0.92
C ALA A 6 15.85 -3.38 -1.85
N GLN A 7 16.99 -4.07 -1.89
CA GLN A 7 17.19 -5.29 -2.68
C GLN A 7 16.50 -6.53 -2.10
N ALA A 8 16.18 -6.52 -0.81
CA ALA A 8 15.42 -7.58 -0.14
C ALA A 8 13.92 -7.25 -0.04
N ALA A 9 13.52 -6.01 -0.32
CA ALA A 9 12.12 -5.59 -0.37
C ALA A 9 11.45 -6.04 -1.68
N ALA A 10 10.14 -6.29 -1.63
CA ALA A 10 9.36 -6.61 -2.82
C ALA A 10 9.48 -5.48 -3.86
N SER A 11 9.72 -5.85 -5.13
CA SER A 11 9.83 -4.89 -6.24
C SER A 11 8.45 -4.39 -6.67
N ILE A 12 7.84 -3.55 -5.84
CA ILE A 12 6.46 -3.03 -6.02
C ILE A 12 6.37 -1.83 -6.96
N GLY A 13 7.48 -1.14 -7.23
CA GLY A 13 7.52 0.00 -8.15
C GLY A 13 6.98 -0.33 -9.55
N GLY A 14 6.00 0.45 -10.02
CA GLY A 14 5.41 0.30 -11.35
C GLY A 14 4.62 -1.01 -11.58
N ARG A 15 4.20 -1.69 -10.51
CA ARG A 15 3.40 -2.91 -10.54
C ARG A 15 2.13 -2.73 -9.72
N SER A 16 1.08 -3.46 -10.11
CA SER A 16 -0.06 -3.68 -9.22
C SER A 16 0.35 -4.70 -8.16
N PHE A 17 -0.05 -4.48 -6.92
CA PHE A 17 0.25 -5.36 -5.80
C PHE A 17 -0.79 -5.17 -4.69
N ASP A 18 -0.83 -6.14 -3.79
CA ASP A 18 -1.62 -6.09 -2.57
C ASP A 18 -0.66 -6.09 -1.39
N ILE A 19 -0.98 -5.32 -0.35
CA ILE A 19 -0.35 -5.43 0.96
C ILE A 19 -1.39 -5.82 1.98
N THR A 20 -1.09 -6.84 2.77
CA THR A 20 -1.99 -7.39 3.80
C THR A 20 -1.24 -7.49 5.12
N GLY A 21 -1.77 -6.86 6.16
CA GLY A 21 -1.30 -6.98 7.54
C GLY A 21 -2.31 -7.74 8.40
N LYS A 22 -1.89 -8.85 9.01
CA LYS A 22 -2.67 -9.55 10.04
C LYS A 22 -2.24 -9.05 11.40
N VAL A 23 -3.17 -8.46 12.13
CA VAL A 23 -2.89 -7.85 13.44
C VAL A 23 -3.86 -8.36 14.50
N SER A 24 -3.39 -8.43 15.74
CA SER A 24 -4.26 -8.51 16.92
C SER A 24 -4.50 -7.09 17.42
N PHE A 25 -5.59 -6.45 16.98
CA PHE A 25 -5.87 -5.04 17.21
C PHE A 25 -6.67 -4.77 18.49
N LYS A 26 -6.35 -3.66 19.15
CA LYS A 26 -7.18 -3.04 20.21
C LYS A 26 -7.33 -1.55 19.94
N SER A 27 -8.54 -1.01 20.15
CA SER A 27 -8.80 0.43 20.06
C SER A 27 -7.80 1.24 20.90
N GLY A 28 -7.29 2.31 20.31
CA GLY A 28 -6.19 3.12 20.81
C GLY A 28 -4.81 2.70 20.29
N GLU A 29 -4.66 1.49 19.73
CA GLU A 29 -3.42 1.10 19.07
C GLU A 29 -3.22 1.87 17.76
N ARG A 30 -1.97 2.22 17.49
CA ARG A 30 -1.59 3.09 16.38
C ARG A 30 -0.18 2.78 15.91
N GLY A 31 0.19 3.31 14.76
CA GLY A 31 1.54 3.24 14.23
C GLY A 31 1.60 2.58 12.86
N VAL A 32 2.80 2.57 12.30
CA VAL A 32 3.08 2.12 10.94
C VAL A 32 3.16 0.60 10.87
N LEU A 33 2.39 0.00 9.98
CA LEU A 33 2.47 -1.43 9.66
C LEU A 33 3.56 -1.68 8.63
N PHE A 34 3.63 -0.83 7.61
CA PHE A 34 4.64 -0.87 6.55
C PHE A 34 4.94 0.53 6.04
N ALA A 35 6.21 0.82 5.79
CA ALA A 35 6.63 2.00 5.05
C ALA A 35 7.68 1.62 4.02
N TYR A 36 7.65 2.29 2.87
CA TYR A 36 8.66 2.17 1.84
C TYR A 36 8.86 3.51 1.16
N GLY A 37 10.00 4.13 1.42
CA GLY A 37 10.35 5.43 0.86
C GLY A 37 10.92 6.39 1.87
N THR A 38 10.73 7.67 1.59
CA THR A 38 11.12 8.80 2.44
C THR A 38 10.08 9.91 2.35
N GLU A 39 10.26 11.02 3.06
CA GLU A 39 9.41 12.22 2.92
C GLU A 39 9.28 12.76 1.49
N ASN A 40 10.27 12.49 0.61
CA ASN A 40 10.21 12.96 -0.78
C ASN A 40 9.34 12.08 -1.69
N SER A 41 9.19 10.79 -1.37
CA SER A 41 8.41 9.84 -2.17
C SER A 41 8.32 8.50 -1.45
N GLY A 42 7.12 7.92 -1.42
CA GLY A 42 6.94 6.69 -0.67
C GLY A 42 5.51 6.19 -0.56
N ILE A 43 5.37 5.10 0.17
CA ILE A 43 4.10 4.55 0.62
C ILE A 43 4.18 4.34 2.13
N SER A 44 3.18 4.82 2.85
CA SER A 44 2.98 4.48 4.26
C SER A 44 1.64 3.80 4.46
N PHE A 45 1.64 2.66 5.15
CA PHE A 45 0.49 1.87 5.54
C PHE A 45 0.44 1.76 7.06
N PHE A 46 -0.54 2.39 7.68
CA PHE A 46 -0.52 2.62 9.13
C PHE A 46 -1.91 2.71 9.74
N VAL A 47 -1.94 2.66 11.08
CA VAL A 47 -3.14 2.87 11.88
C VAL A 47 -3.05 4.19 12.63
N LEU A 48 -4.07 5.02 12.53
CA LEU A 48 -4.21 6.26 13.27
C LEU A 48 -5.68 6.49 13.59
N ASN A 49 -5.98 6.92 14.83
CA ASN A 49 -7.35 7.15 15.31
C ASN A 49 -8.30 5.97 15.06
N ASP A 50 -7.83 4.74 15.34
CA ASP A 50 -8.55 3.48 15.12
C ASP A 50 -8.97 3.21 13.66
N ARG A 51 -8.31 3.86 12.70
CA ARG A 51 -8.60 3.72 11.27
C ARG A 51 -7.36 3.32 10.50
N LEU A 52 -7.60 2.59 9.42
CA LEU A 52 -6.57 2.18 8.49
C LEU A 52 -6.31 3.32 7.53
N ILE A 53 -5.04 3.70 7.35
CA ILE A 53 -4.64 4.79 6.47
C ILE A 53 -3.56 4.31 5.51
N ILE A 54 -3.69 4.72 4.24
CA ILE A 54 -2.61 4.74 3.27
C ILE A 54 -2.28 6.19 2.94
N ASP A 55 -0.99 6.50 2.95
CA ASP A 55 -0.44 7.70 2.34
C ASP A 55 0.47 7.28 1.18
N TYR A 56 0.07 7.63 -0.04
CA TYR A 56 0.87 7.45 -1.24
C TYR A 56 1.45 8.80 -1.66
N ASN A 57 2.74 9.00 -1.39
CA ASN A 57 3.45 10.22 -1.70
C ASN A 57 4.20 10.08 -3.03
N ALA A 58 3.72 10.77 -4.06
CA ALA A 58 4.32 10.82 -5.38
C ALA A 58 5.07 12.15 -5.62
N PHE A 59 6.23 12.33 -4.99
CA PHE A 59 7.04 13.55 -5.10
C PHE A 59 6.37 14.78 -4.47
N ASP A 60 6.04 14.65 -3.18
CA ASP A 60 5.29 15.61 -2.35
C ASP A 60 3.81 15.80 -2.75
N ASP A 61 3.32 15.03 -3.74
CA ASP A 61 1.91 14.93 -4.08
C ASP A 61 1.28 13.72 -3.37
N HIS A 62 0.58 14.00 -2.28
CA HIS A 62 0.03 12.98 -1.38
C HIS A 62 -1.40 12.57 -1.78
N SER A 63 -1.57 11.29 -2.08
CA SER A 63 -2.89 10.63 -2.18
C SER A 63 -3.15 9.85 -0.89
N ILE A 64 -3.93 10.45 0.01
CA ILE A 64 -4.22 9.90 1.34
C ILE A 64 -5.63 9.32 1.36
N ILE A 65 -5.76 8.10 1.86
CA ILE A 65 -7.05 7.47 2.11
C ILE A 65 -7.13 6.91 3.52
N GLU A 66 -8.24 7.22 4.19
CA GLU A 66 -8.62 6.73 5.52
C GLU A 66 -9.82 5.80 5.38
N SER A 67 -9.84 4.71 6.15
CA SER A 67 -10.93 3.75 6.11
C SER A 67 -12.26 4.34 6.59
N GLU A 68 -13.36 4.01 5.90
CA GLU A 68 -14.71 4.46 6.25
C GLU A 68 -15.17 3.96 7.63
N ALA A 69 -14.83 2.72 7.98
CA ALA A 69 -15.04 2.15 9.31
C ALA A 69 -13.77 2.22 10.18
N THR A 70 -13.98 2.19 11.49
CA THR A 70 -12.92 1.92 12.46
C THR A 70 -12.57 0.44 12.46
N ILE A 71 -11.31 0.12 12.77
CA ILE A 71 -10.82 -1.25 12.85
C ILE A 71 -11.47 -1.97 14.04
N PRO A 72 -12.06 -3.17 13.85
CA PRO A 72 -12.64 -3.94 14.94
C PRO A 72 -11.55 -4.51 15.86
N ASN A 73 -11.87 -4.63 17.15
CA ASN A 73 -11.01 -5.29 18.13
C ASN A 73 -10.86 -6.79 17.82
N GLY A 74 -9.67 -7.34 18.09
CA GLY A 74 -9.36 -8.76 17.92
C GLY A 74 -8.45 -9.03 16.72
N GLU A 75 -8.50 -10.26 16.22
CA GLU A 75 -7.77 -10.63 15.01
C GLU A 75 -8.45 -9.99 13.79
N VAL A 76 -7.69 -9.19 13.06
CA VAL A 76 -8.19 -8.44 11.90
C VAL A 76 -7.17 -8.48 10.77
N GLU A 77 -7.69 -8.62 9.56
CA GLU A 77 -6.93 -8.48 8.33
C GLU A 77 -7.12 -7.07 7.77
N LEU A 78 -6.02 -6.32 7.67
CA LEU A 78 -5.98 -4.98 7.09
C LEU A 78 -5.29 -5.06 5.75
N LYS A 79 -5.94 -4.62 4.69
CA LYS A 79 -5.41 -4.75 3.32
C LYS A 79 -5.51 -3.45 2.55
N ALA A 80 -4.53 -3.20 1.69
CA ALA A 80 -4.62 -2.20 0.63
C ALA A 80 -4.28 -2.84 -0.72
N GLU A 81 -5.16 -2.63 -1.71
CA GLU A 81 -4.97 -3.07 -3.09
C GLU A 81 -4.51 -1.89 -3.94
N PHE A 82 -3.34 -2.01 -4.57
CA PHE A 82 -2.83 -1.02 -5.49
C PHE A 82 -2.99 -1.51 -6.92
N ARG A 83 -3.69 -0.74 -7.76
CA ARG A 83 -3.97 -1.09 -9.15
C ARG A 83 -3.43 -0.02 -10.09
N ARG A 84 -2.44 -0.38 -10.90
CA ARG A 84 -1.87 0.52 -11.89
C ARG A 84 -2.71 0.54 -13.17
N LEU A 85 -3.10 1.74 -13.61
CA LEU A 85 -3.92 1.99 -14.80
C LEU A 85 -3.16 2.81 -15.87
N GLY A 86 -1.92 2.40 -16.16
CA GLY A 86 -1.05 3.17 -17.06
C GLY A 86 -0.15 4.13 -16.30
N ASN A 87 -0.39 5.43 -16.38
CA ASN A 87 0.40 6.43 -15.64
C ASN A 87 -0.24 6.83 -14.31
N ASN A 88 -1.52 6.54 -14.13
CA ASN A 88 -2.28 6.69 -12.89
C ASN A 88 -2.60 5.30 -12.31
N GLY A 89 -3.40 5.27 -11.25
CA GLY A 89 -3.94 4.03 -10.69
C GLY A 89 -4.97 4.30 -9.59
N THR A 90 -5.31 3.25 -8.86
CA THR A 90 -6.21 3.34 -7.70
C THR A 90 -5.59 2.61 -6.51
N ILE A 91 -6.02 3.02 -5.32
CA ILE A 91 -5.75 2.34 -4.05
C ILE A 91 -7.10 2.10 -3.38
N GLU A 92 -7.35 0.87 -2.95
CA GLU A 92 -8.57 0.49 -2.23
C GLU A 92 -8.22 -0.20 -0.91
N LEU A 93 -8.88 0.22 0.17
CA LEU A 93 -8.69 -0.32 1.51
C LEU A 93 -9.71 -1.41 1.81
N PHE A 94 -9.30 -2.41 2.57
CA PHE A 94 -10.18 -3.46 3.07
C PHE A 94 -9.90 -3.76 4.54
N ILE A 95 -10.97 -4.08 5.28
CA ILE A 95 -10.91 -4.58 6.66
C ILE A 95 -11.69 -5.88 6.67
N ASN A 96 -11.04 -7.00 7.00
CA ASN A 96 -11.64 -8.35 6.94
C ASN A 96 -12.32 -8.65 5.59
N GLN A 97 -11.64 -8.33 4.48
CA GLN A 97 -12.12 -8.50 3.10
C GLN A 97 -13.29 -7.58 2.68
N GLU A 98 -13.82 -6.76 3.57
CA GLU A 98 -14.85 -5.78 3.23
C GLU A 98 -14.21 -4.47 2.73
N PRO A 99 -14.62 -3.94 1.56
CA PRO A 99 -14.14 -2.65 1.06
C PRO A 99 -14.41 -1.53 2.06
N ASN A 100 -13.43 -0.64 2.23
CA ASN A 100 -13.43 0.41 3.25
C ASN A 100 -12.90 1.75 2.72
N GLY A 101 -13.02 1.98 1.41
CA GLY A 101 -12.67 3.24 0.76
C GLY A 101 -11.76 3.04 -0.44
N THR A 102 -11.86 3.94 -1.41
CA THR A 102 -11.02 3.96 -2.61
C THR A 102 -10.56 5.38 -2.97
N ILE A 103 -9.38 5.51 -3.56
CA ILE A 103 -8.83 6.77 -4.05
C ILE A 103 -8.13 6.57 -5.40
N GLU A 104 -8.22 7.57 -6.26
CA GLU A 104 -7.43 7.66 -7.48
C GLU A 104 -6.04 8.24 -7.19
N VAL A 105 -5.02 7.66 -7.81
CA VAL A 105 -3.63 8.13 -7.74
C VAL A 105 -3.26 8.71 -9.11
N PRO A 106 -3.10 10.03 -9.25
CA PRO A 106 -2.82 10.68 -10.54
C PRO A 106 -1.49 10.24 -11.17
N LEU A 107 -0.46 10.05 -10.34
CA LEU A 107 0.86 9.60 -10.75
C LEU A 107 1.25 8.31 -10.04
N TYR A 108 1.16 7.19 -10.75
CA TYR A 108 1.57 5.88 -10.24
C TYR A 108 3.06 5.64 -10.51
N MET A 109 3.88 5.81 -9.48
CA MET A 109 5.34 5.76 -9.53
C MET A 109 5.87 4.43 -10.06
N ARG A 110 6.80 4.51 -11.02
CA ARG A 110 7.56 3.34 -11.51
C ARG A 110 8.69 2.93 -10.57
N MET A 111 9.28 3.91 -9.90
CA MET A 111 10.31 3.75 -8.87
C MET A 111 9.84 4.59 -7.70
N ILE A 112 9.66 3.96 -6.53
CA ILE A 112 9.12 4.63 -5.34
C ILE A 112 10.26 5.26 -4.55
N SER A 113 11.32 4.50 -4.26
CA SER A 113 12.51 5.02 -3.59
C SER A 113 13.72 4.11 -3.80
N SER A 114 14.90 4.67 -3.56
CA SER A 114 16.17 3.93 -3.46
C SER A 114 16.43 3.39 -2.04
N VAL A 115 15.65 3.86 -1.06
CA VAL A 115 15.71 3.43 0.34
C VAL A 115 14.92 2.14 0.53
N GLY A 116 15.30 1.35 1.53
CA GLY A 116 14.63 0.11 1.90
C GLY A 116 13.24 0.28 2.52
N ALA A 117 12.52 -0.82 2.69
CA ALA A 117 11.24 -0.83 3.38
C ALA A 117 11.42 -1.07 4.88
N SER A 118 10.44 -0.67 5.69
CA SER A 118 10.37 -0.95 7.12
C SER A 118 9.00 -1.53 7.48
N ILE A 119 8.98 -2.40 8.50
CA ILE A 119 7.79 -3.06 9.02
C ILE A 119 7.64 -2.69 10.48
N GLY A 120 6.44 -2.27 10.89
CA GLY A 120 6.14 -1.88 12.27
C GLY A 120 6.61 -0.49 12.69
N PHE A 121 7.23 0.29 11.79
CA PHE A 121 7.68 1.67 11.97
C PHE A 121 8.08 2.29 10.62
N ASP A 122 8.16 3.61 10.52
CA ASP A 122 8.72 4.33 9.36
C ASP A 122 10.15 4.79 9.69
N HIS A 123 11.15 4.28 8.96
CA HIS A 123 12.55 4.49 9.32
C HIS A 123 13.18 5.70 8.62
N GLY A 124 13.85 6.55 9.40
CA GLY A 124 14.70 7.61 8.86
C GLY A 124 13.91 8.89 8.61
N SER A 125 13.31 9.01 7.43
CA SER A 125 12.55 10.18 7.00
C SER A 125 11.11 9.72 6.68
N PRO A 126 10.14 10.01 7.56
CA PRO A 126 8.77 9.53 7.41
C PRO A 126 8.13 9.93 6.09
N VAL A 127 7.44 8.98 5.46
CA VAL A 127 6.72 9.21 4.21
C VAL A 127 5.51 10.12 4.43
N SER A 128 4.78 9.92 5.53
CA SER A 128 3.53 10.64 5.80
C SER A 128 3.71 11.79 6.78
N GLU A 129 3.02 12.89 6.51
CA GLU A 129 2.96 14.04 7.42
C GLU A 129 1.95 13.86 8.56
N LEU A 130 1.13 12.80 8.54
CA LEU A 130 0.07 12.55 9.52
C LEU A 130 0.57 12.05 10.89
N TYR A 131 1.86 11.75 11.00
CA TYR A 131 2.51 11.40 12.25
C TYR A 131 3.92 11.97 12.31
N LYS A 132 4.57 11.82 13.47
CA LYS A 132 5.94 12.30 13.71
C LYS A 132 6.87 11.14 14.01
N ASP A 133 8.15 11.39 13.77
CA ASP A 133 9.23 10.43 14.02
C ASP A 133 8.92 9.08 13.34
N SER A 134 9.40 7.98 13.92
CA SER A 134 9.23 6.66 13.30
C SER A 134 7.86 6.01 13.50
N PHE A 135 6.97 6.65 14.26
CA PHE A 135 5.60 6.20 14.56
C PHE A 135 5.41 4.67 14.70
N PRO A 136 6.10 4.03 15.67
CA PRO A 136 6.11 2.58 15.80
C PRO A 136 4.73 2.02 16.11
N TYR A 137 4.38 0.88 15.51
CA TYR A 137 3.14 0.17 15.79
C TYR A 137 3.10 -0.32 17.23
N SER A 138 2.07 0.09 17.96
CA SER A 138 1.90 -0.23 19.39
C SER A 138 1.18 -1.56 19.63
N GLY A 139 0.50 -2.10 18.61
CA GLY A 139 -0.20 -3.38 18.67
C GLY A 139 0.70 -4.54 18.26
N LYS A 140 0.08 -5.71 18.04
CA LYS A 140 0.79 -6.91 17.58
C LYS A 140 0.52 -7.17 16.10
N LEU A 141 1.54 -6.99 15.26
CA LEU A 141 1.56 -7.38 13.86
C LEU A 141 2.08 -8.82 13.76
N GLU A 142 1.21 -9.76 13.39
CA GLU A 142 1.54 -11.18 13.28
C GLU A 142 2.24 -11.49 11.96
N GLU A 143 1.74 -10.90 10.88
CA GLU A 143 2.20 -11.17 9.52
C GLU A 143 1.99 -9.94 8.64
N LEU A 144 2.93 -9.70 7.74
CA LEU A 144 2.81 -8.74 6.66
C LEU A 144 3.13 -9.45 5.34
N GLU A 145 2.17 -9.47 4.43
CA GLU A 145 2.29 -10.08 3.11
C GLU A 145 2.23 -9.01 2.02
N ILE A 146 3.09 -9.13 1.02
CA ILE A 146 3.04 -8.32 -0.20
C ILE A 146 2.94 -9.27 -1.38
N GLN A 147 1.81 -9.22 -2.08
CA GLN A 147 1.54 -10.07 -3.23
C GLN A 147 1.56 -9.24 -4.52
N LEU A 148 2.48 -9.55 -5.44
CA LEU A 148 2.48 -8.92 -6.76
C LEU A 148 1.32 -9.48 -7.59
N VAL A 149 0.53 -8.59 -8.19
CA VAL A 149 -0.52 -8.97 -9.12
C VAL A 149 0.10 -9.10 -10.50
N ALA A 150 -0.12 -10.25 -11.15
CA ALA A 150 0.35 -10.48 -12.50
C ALA A 150 -0.18 -9.39 -13.43
N ARG A 151 0.67 -8.88 -14.31
CA ARG A 151 0.19 -7.99 -15.38
C ARG A 151 -0.68 -8.85 -16.28
N GLU A 152 -1.97 -8.51 -16.37
CA GLU A 152 -2.78 -8.90 -17.54
C GLU A 152 -1.95 -8.57 -18.78
N PRO A 153 -1.60 -9.56 -19.63
CA PRO A 153 -0.85 -9.29 -20.84
C PRO A 153 -1.66 -8.27 -21.65
N ARG A 154 -1.07 -7.10 -21.92
CA ARG A 154 -1.67 -6.07 -22.81
C ARG A 154 -2.11 -6.67 -24.15
N ASP A 155 -1.52 -7.80 -24.52
CA ASP A 155 -1.75 -8.49 -25.78
C ASP A 155 -2.99 -9.38 -25.78
N LEU A 156 -3.65 -9.75 -24.66
CA LEU A 156 -4.80 -10.66 -24.76
C LEU A 156 -5.99 -10.00 -25.44
N LYS A 157 -6.33 -8.76 -25.08
CA LYS A 157 -7.40 -8.01 -25.76
C LYS A 157 -7.03 -7.65 -27.20
N GLU A 158 -5.79 -7.26 -27.48
CA GLU A 158 -5.36 -6.95 -28.85
C GLU A 158 -5.24 -8.20 -29.75
N VAL A 159 -4.80 -9.35 -29.20
CA VAL A 159 -4.74 -10.63 -29.91
C VAL A 159 -6.15 -11.18 -30.16
N GLN A 160 -7.07 -11.08 -29.20
CA GLN A 160 -8.47 -11.45 -29.42
C GLN A 160 -9.15 -10.55 -30.45
N GLN A 161 -8.95 -9.23 -30.37
CA GLN A 161 -9.50 -8.29 -31.34
C GLN A 161 -8.94 -8.51 -32.75
N ARG A 162 -7.64 -8.82 -32.89
CA ARG A 162 -7.01 -9.18 -34.17
C ARG A 162 -7.49 -10.54 -34.70
N ALA A 163 -7.70 -11.51 -33.82
CA ALA A 163 -8.20 -12.84 -34.18
C ALA A 163 -9.68 -12.82 -34.61
N GLU A 164 -10.49 -11.91 -34.06
CA GLU A 164 -11.89 -11.70 -34.46
C GLU A 164 -11.98 -10.91 -35.78
N ASN A 165 -11.17 -9.86 -35.95
CA ASN A 165 -11.14 -9.08 -37.19
C ASN A 165 -10.54 -9.84 -38.39
N ALA A 166 -9.73 -10.88 -38.16
CA ALA A 166 -9.18 -11.74 -39.21
C ALA A 166 -10.15 -12.87 -39.66
N LYS A 167 -11.32 -12.99 -39.01
CA LYS A 167 -12.39 -13.94 -39.36
C LYS A 167 -13.56 -13.31 -40.13
N GLN A 168 -13.52 -12.00 -40.38
CA GLN A 168 -14.42 -11.27 -41.28
C GLN A 168 -13.73 -11.03 -42.62
#